data_AF-A0A6A4AJ02-F1
#
_entry.id   AF-A0A6A4AJ02-F1
#
_cell.length_a   1.000
_cell.length_b   1.000
_cell.length_c   1.000
_cell.angle_alpha   90.00
_cell.angle_beta   90.00
_cell.angle_gamma   90.00
#
_symmetry.space_group_name_H-M   'P 1'
#
loop_
_entity.id
_entity.type
_entity.pdbx_description
1 polymer ?
#
loop_
_entity_poly.entity_id
_entity_poly.type
_entity_poly.pdbx_seq_one_letter_code
_entity_poly.pdbx_strand_id
1 'polypeptide(L)' 'MERERGSIIGLRKGRRSIHGIAALTKRSQGTVSRVIREGSTAKSMKPKKPKPRGGS' A
#
# COMPACT_ATOMS: atom_id res chain seq x y z
N MET A 1 0.32 10.14 7.73
CA MET A 1 -0.24 9.80 6.39
C MET A 1 -1.68 9.28 6.44
N GLU A 2 -2.42 9.32 7.57
CA GLU A 2 -3.74 8.67 7.65
C GLU A 2 -4.76 9.22 6.62
N ARG A 3 -4.81 10.55 6.44
CA ARG A 3 -5.59 11.21 5.38
C ARG A 3 -5.08 10.94 3.96
N GLU A 4 -3.77 10.95 3.76
CA GLU A 4 -3.14 10.70 2.44
C GLU A 4 -3.28 9.25 1.98
N ARG A 5 -3.31 8.31 2.93
CA ARG A 5 -3.51 6.88 2.69
C ARG A 5 -4.88 6.61 2.08
N GLY A 6 -5.91 7.29 2.60
CA GLY A 6 -7.26 7.24 2.05
C GLY A 6 -7.32 7.71 0.59
N SER A 7 -6.63 8.80 0.28
CA SER A 7 -6.53 9.31 -1.10
C SER A 7 -5.82 8.33 -2.02
N ILE A 8 -4.66 7.78 -1.65
CA ILE A 8 -3.92 6.80 -2.47
C ILE A 8 -4.75 5.54 -2.74
N ILE A 9 -5.40 4.99 -1.70
CA ILE A 9 -6.25 3.80 -1.82
C ILE A 9 -7.49 4.10 -2.68
N GLY A 10 -8.12 5.27 -2.50
CA GLY A 10 -9.26 5.70 -3.30
C GLY A 10 -8.92 5.87 -4.78
N LEU A 11 -7.76 6.49 -5.07
CA LEU A 11 -7.26 6.64 -6.43
C LEU A 11 -6.93 5.28 -7.08
N ARG A 12 -6.38 4.33 -6.32
CA ARG A 12 -6.14 2.95 -6.77
C ARG A 12 -7.45 2.20 -7.04
N LYS A 13 -8.50 2.42 -6.24
CA LYS A 13 -9.84 1.85 -6.45
C LYS A 13 -10.46 2.34 -7.77
N GLY A 14 -10.20 3.59 -8.16
CA GLY A 14 -10.51 4.13 -9.49
C GLY A 14 -9.62 3.61 -10.62
N ARG A 15 -8.88 2.51 -10.41
CA ARG A 15 -7.96 1.85 -11.37
C ARG A 15 -6.85 2.77 -11.91
N ARG A 16 -6.50 3.86 -11.23
CA ARG A 16 -5.37 4.70 -11.66
C ARG A 16 -4.04 3.95 -11.50
N SER A 17 -3.13 4.20 -12.44
CA SER A 17 -1.77 3.67 -12.40
C SER A 17 -1.00 4.26 -11.22
N ILE A 18 -0.02 3.51 -10.70
CA ILE A 18 0.83 3.96 -9.59
C ILE A 18 1.55 5.27 -9.96
N HIS A 19 1.94 5.42 -11.23
CA HIS A 19 2.53 6.64 -11.77
C HIS A 19 1.58 7.85 -11.66
N GLY A 20 0.32 7.72 -12.11
CA GLY A 20 -0.65 8.80 -12.01
C GLY A 20 -0.98 9.17 -10.56
N ILE A 21 -1.06 8.18 -9.67
CA ILE A 21 -1.28 8.41 -8.23
C ILE A 21 -0.09 9.15 -7.60
N ALA A 22 1.13 8.73 -7.93
CA ALA A 22 2.37 9.37 -7.49
C ALA A 22 2.41 10.85 -7.89
N ALA A 23 2.06 11.17 -9.15
CA ALA A 23 1.97 12.54 -9.63
C ALA A 23 0.92 13.38 -8.87
N LEU A 24 -0.29 12.83 -8.67
CA LEU A 24 -1.38 13.54 -7.98
C LEU A 24 -1.09 13.78 -6.50
N THR A 25 -0.44 12.82 -5.85
CA THR A 25 -0.11 12.87 -4.42
C THR A 25 1.25 13.50 -4.15
N LYS A 26 2.00 13.88 -5.19
CA LYS A 26 3.40 14.36 -5.11
C LYS A 26 4.27 13.42 -4.27
N ARG A 27 4.08 12.11 -4.42
CA ARG A 27 4.83 11.05 -3.72
C ARG A 27 5.63 10.21 -4.71
N SER A 28 6.69 9.54 -4.24
CA SER A 28 7.39 8.56 -5.06
C SER A 28 6.53 7.33 -5.33
N GLN A 29 6.71 6.71 -6.50
CA GLN A 29 6.00 5.47 -6.86
C GLN A 29 6.24 4.36 -5.83
N GLY A 30 7.44 4.29 -5.24
CA GLY A 30 7.75 3.37 -4.16
C GLY A 30 6.90 3.60 -2.91
N THR A 31 6.68 4.86 -2.52
CA THR A 31 5.79 5.22 -1.40
C THR A 31 4.35 4.85 -1.70
N VAL A 32 3.85 5.14 -2.92
CA VAL A 32 2.48 4.78 -3.33
C VAL A 32 2.29 3.27 -3.38
N SER A 33 3.24 2.53 -3.94
CA SER A 33 3.23 1.06 -3.99
C SER A 33 3.23 0.46 -2.59
N ARG A 34 4.06 0.99 -1.68
CA ARG A 34 4.08 0.63 -0.27
C ARG A 34 2.74 0.91 0.40
N VAL A 35 2.16 2.09 0.20
CA VAL A 35 0.85 2.47 0.76
C VAL A 35 -0.29 1.59 0.24
N ILE A 36 -0.31 1.24 -1.04
CA ILE A 36 -1.33 0.32 -1.60
C ILE A 36 -1.16 -1.07 -0.98
N ARG A 37 0.09 -1.56 -0.89
CA ARG A 37 0.41 -2.87 -0.30
C ARG A 37 0.02 -2.92 1.17
N GLU A 38 0.46 -1.94 1.95
CA GLU A 38 0.17 -1.82 3.38
C GLU A 38 -1.30 -1.51 3.64
N GLY A 39 -1.93 -0.69 2.81
CA GLY A 39 -3.36 -0.35 2.87
C GLY A 39 -4.24 -1.58 2.64
N SER A 40 -3.78 -2.51 1.81
CA SER A 40 -4.42 -3.81 1.60
C SER A 40 -4.16 -4.79 2.75
N THR A 41 -3.00 -4.73 3.41
CA THR A 41 -2.68 -5.60 4.56
C THR A 41 -3.27 -5.09 5.88
N ALA A 42 -3.57 -3.79 6.00
CA ALA A 42 -4.20 -3.22 7.19
C ALA A 42 -5.65 -3.70 7.43
N LYS A 43 -6.31 -4.31 6.44
CA LYS A 43 -7.63 -4.97 6.61
C LYS A 43 -7.57 -6.49 6.74
N SER A 44 -6.37 -7.09 6.76
CA SER A 44 -6.22 -8.53 6.94
C SER A 44 -4.95 -8.84 7.73
N MET A 45 -4.85 -8.30 8.95
CA MET A 45 -3.98 -8.87 9.98
C MET A 45 -4.81 -9.72 10.94
N LYS A 46 -5.38 -10.82 10.44
CA LYS A 46 -5.10 -12.07 11.13
C LYS A 46 -3.76 -12.55 10.56
N PRO A 47 -2.66 -12.48 11.31
CA PRO A 47 -1.41 -13.07 10.84
C PRO A 47 -1.67 -14.55 10.59
N LYS A 48 -1.60 -14.99 9.31
CA LYS A 48 -1.23 -16.39 9.08
C LYS A 48 0.18 -16.49 9.65
N LYS A 49 0.35 -17.30 10.71
CA LYS A 49 1.66 -17.54 11.33
C LYS A 49 2.69 -17.67 10.20
N PRO A 50 3.68 -16.77 10.10
CA PRO A 50 4.76 -16.99 9.16
C PRO A 50 5.39 -18.31 9.57
N LYS A 51 5.52 -19.26 8.63
CA LYS A 51 6.36 -20.42 8.87
C LYS A 51 7.77 -19.86 9.13
N PRO A 52 8.37 -20.03 10.32
CA PRO A 52 9.74 -19.60 10.53
C PRO A 52 10.58 -20.35 9.49
N ARG A 53 11.29 -19.60 8.62
CA ARG A 53 12.47 -20.17 7.97
C ARG A 53 13.51 -20.24 9.07
N GLY A 54 13.59 -21.40 9.71
CA GLY A 54 14.69 -21.72 10.62
C GLY A 54 16.01 -21.81 9.86
N GLY A 55 17.10 -21.44 10.53
CA GLY A 55 18.51 -21.65 10.16
C GLY A 55 18.97 -20.82 8.96
N SER A 56 19.92 -19.89 9.05
CA SER A 56 21.01 -19.67 10.03
C SER A 56 21.20 -18.19 10.31
#